data_AF-A0A4R4TYP0-F1
#
_entry.id   AF-A0A4R4TYP0-F1
#
_cell.length_a   1.000
_cell.length_b   1.000
_cell.length_c   1.000
_cell.angle_alpha   90.00
_cell.angle_beta   90.00
_cell.angle_gamma   90.00
#
_symmetry.space_group_name_H-M   'P 1'
#
loop_
_entity.id
_entity.type
_entity.pdbx_description
1 polymer ?
#
loop_
_entity_poly.entity_id
_entity_poly.type
_entity_poly.pdbx_seq_one_letter_code
_entity_poly.pdbx_strand_id
1 'polypeptide(L)'
;MSKVVAAMSISVDGFVGASDPEQWFPVRNRVHNWVFDLAAWRERQGMTGGQHTISSELVAEEFTSTGAYVMGRTMFDFGEEPWGEEPPFRAPVFVVTHREREPLRVTPGDGVTHLYYRCIR
;
A
#
# COMPACT_ATOMS: atom_id res chain seq x y z
N MET A 1 -22.88 2.86 6.27
CA MET A 1 -21.71 2.59 7.14
C MET A 1 -20.57 2.11 6.28
N SER A 2 -19.38 2.70 6.44
CA SER A 2 -18.16 2.21 5.78
C SER A 2 -17.78 0.82 6.29
N LYS A 3 -17.14 0.01 5.44
CA LYS A 3 -16.61 -1.31 5.81
C LYS A 3 -15.14 -1.16 6.20
N VAL A 4 -14.70 -1.97 7.18
CA VAL A 4 -13.28 -2.16 7.49
C VAL A 4 -12.86 -3.45 6.79
N VAL A 5 -11.90 -3.35 5.88
CA VAL A 5 -11.44 -4.46 5.06
C VAL A 5 -9.95 -4.66 5.28
N ALA A 6 -9.52 -5.92 5.36
CA ALA A 6 -8.12 -6.31 5.36
C ALA A 6 -7.85 -7.10 4.08
N ALA A 7 -7.22 -6.47 3.10
CA ALA A 7 -6.77 -7.09 1.87
C ALA A 7 -5.26 -7.34 1.95
N MET A 8 -4.82 -8.58 1.77
CA MET A 8 -3.43 -8.97 1.86
C MET A 8 -3.15 -10.23 1.05
N SER A 9 -1.90 -10.35 0.57
CA SER A 9 -1.37 -11.62 0.07
C SER A 9 -0.63 -12.34 1.20
N ILE A 10 -0.83 -13.65 1.31
CA ILE A 10 -0.25 -14.49 2.35
C ILE A 10 0.31 -15.77 1.73
N SER A 11 1.44 -16.25 2.25
CA SER A 11 1.96 -17.57 1.88
C SER A 11 1.08 -18.69 2.46
N VAL A 12 1.20 -19.90 1.91
CA VAL A 12 0.42 -21.07 2.36
C VAL A 12 0.71 -21.44 3.83
N ASP A 13 1.92 -21.16 4.29
CA ASP A 13 2.39 -21.37 5.67
C ASP A 13 2.17 -20.16 6.59
N GLY A 14 1.47 -19.11 6.13
CA GLY A 14 0.94 -18.05 6.98
C GLY A 14 1.80 -16.79 7.12
N PHE A 15 2.72 -16.54 6.19
CA PHE A 15 3.60 -15.36 6.22
C PHE A 15 3.16 -14.30 5.21
N VAL A 16 3.13 -13.04 5.66
CA VAL A 16 2.78 -11.87 4.83
C VAL A 16 3.99 -10.98 4.51
N GLY A 17 5.12 -11.22 5.17
CA GLY A 17 6.34 -10.41 5.08
C GLY A 17 7.45 -10.99 5.95
N ALA A 18 8.60 -10.34 5.95
CA ALA A 18 9.74 -10.70 6.80
C ALA A 18 9.97 -9.66 7.89
N SER A 19 10.38 -10.12 9.07
CA SER A 19 10.85 -9.26 10.16
C SER A 19 12.30 -8.80 9.98
N ASP A 20 13.10 -9.57 9.25
CA ASP A 20 14.45 -9.21 8.85
C ASP A 20 14.39 -8.19 7.69
N PRO A 21 14.92 -6.97 7.87
CA PRO A 21 14.95 -5.95 6.81
C PRO A 21 15.59 -6.42 5.50
N GLU A 22 16.61 -7.28 5.57
CA GLU A 22 17.28 -7.80 4.36
C GLU A 22 16.38 -8.74 3.55
N GLN A 23 15.41 -9.37 4.22
CA GLN A 23 14.47 -10.32 3.63
C GLN A 23 13.14 -9.67 3.21
N TRP A 24 12.91 -8.39 3.53
CA TRP A 24 11.65 -7.70 3.26
C TRP A 24 11.26 -7.78 1.77
N PHE A 25 12.11 -7.30 0.86
CA PHE A 25 11.82 -7.31 -0.58
C PHE A 25 11.77 -8.71 -1.19
N PRO A 26 12.70 -9.64 -0.88
CA PRO A 26 12.60 -11.02 -1.34
C PRO A 26 11.27 -11.71 -0.98
N VAL A 27 10.85 -11.63 0.28
CA VAL A 27 9.59 -12.24 0.74
C VAL A 27 8.39 -11.52 0.14
N ARG A 28 8.39 -10.17 0.14
CA ARG A 28 7.34 -9.37 -0.49
C ARG A 28 7.12 -9.82 -1.93
N ASN A 29 8.18 -9.92 -2.73
CA ASN A 29 8.07 -10.29 -4.14
C ASN A 29 7.52 -11.71 -4.31
N ARG A 30 8.00 -12.69 -3.54
CA ARG A 30 7.47 -14.06 -3.63
C ARG A 30 5.96 -14.12 -3.38
N VAL A 31 5.45 -13.33 -2.44
CA VAL A 31 4.03 -13.34 -2.05
C VAL A 31 3.16 -12.42 -2.94
N HIS A 32 3.73 -11.35 -3.51
CA HIS A 32 2.98 -10.33 -4.27
C HIS A 32 3.22 -10.37 -5.79
N ASN A 33 4.12 -11.22 -6.31
CA ASN A 33 4.46 -11.23 -7.74
C ASN A 33 3.26 -11.34 -8.69
N TRP A 34 2.16 -11.97 -8.26
CA TRP A 34 0.94 -12.11 -9.04
C TRP A 34 0.30 -10.77 -9.43
N VAL A 35 0.50 -9.72 -8.62
CA VAL A 35 -0.19 -8.42 -8.79
C VAL A 35 0.57 -7.48 -9.74
N PHE A 36 1.90 -7.64 -9.87
CA PHE A 36 2.76 -6.64 -10.51
C PHE A 36 2.52 -6.48 -12.03
N ASP A 37 2.01 -7.51 -12.69
CA ASP A 37 1.67 -7.46 -14.12
C ASP A 37 0.21 -7.05 -14.37
N LEU A 38 -0.61 -6.81 -13.33
CA LEU A 38 -2.01 -6.41 -13.53
C LEU A 38 -2.10 -4.95 -13.97
N ALA A 39 -2.94 -4.67 -14.97
CA ALA A 39 -3.09 -3.32 -15.53
C ALA A 39 -3.50 -2.30 -14.47
N ALA A 40 -4.44 -2.66 -13.58
CA ALA A 40 -4.89 -1.80 -12.49
C ALA A 40 -3.81 -1.50 -11.45
N TRP A 41 -2.97 -2.49 -11.12
CA TRP A 41 -1.85 -2.27 -10.20
C TRP A 41 -0.82 -1.32 -10.82
N ARG A 42 -0.48 -1.54 -12.08
CA ARG A 42 0.50 -0.72 -12.82
C ARG A 42 0.02 0.71 -12.98
N GLU A 43 -1.24 0.93 -13.37
CA GLU A 43 -1.84 2.26 -13.44
C GLU A 43 -1.73 2.98 -12.09
N ARG A 44 -1.99 2.28 -10.99
CA ARG A 44 -1.90 2.86 -9.65
C ARG A 44 -0.49 3.30 -9.28
N GLN A 45 0.54 2.63 -9.81
CA GLN A 45 1.95 3.01 -9.67
C GLN A 45 2.41 4.05 -10.71
N GLY A 46 1.53 4.60 -11.54
CA GLY A 46 1.89 5.53 -12.62
C GLY A 46 2.57 4.86 -13.82
N MET A 47 2.43 3.53 -13.95
CA MET A 47 3.01 2.73 -15.03
C MET A 47 1.97 2.40 -16.11
N THR A 48 2.43 2.22 -17.35
CA THR A 48 1.57 1.78 -18.47
C THR A 48 1.61 0.26 -18.68
N GLY A 49 0.62 -0.28 -19.38
CA GLY A 49 0.53 -1.71 -19.74
C GLY A 49 0.03 -2.61 -18.60
N GLY A 50 0.15 -3.93 -18.81
CA GLY A 50 -0.32 -4.96 -17.88
C GLY A 50 -1.49 -5.78 -18.42
N GLN A 51 -1.85 -6.85 -17.70
CA GLN A 51 -2.93 -7.76 -18.04
C GLN A 51 -4.28 -7.25 -17.56
N HIS A 52 -5.28 -7.31 -18.44
CA HIS A 52 -6.68 -7.03 -18.14
C HIS A 52 -7.41 -8.35 -17.81
N THR A 53 -7.27 -8.80 -16.56
CA THR A 53 -7.91 -10.03 -16.05
C THR A 53 -8.95 -9.69 -14.99
N ILE A 54 -9.75 -10.67 -14.58
CA ILE A 54 -10.66 -10.55 -13.42
C ILE A 54 -9.89 -10.09 -12.17
N SER A 55 -8.66 -10.58 -11.96
CA SER A 55 -7.82 -10.12 -10.85
C SER A 55 -7.49 -8.63 -10.97
N SER A 56 -7.26 -8.12 -12.18
CA SER A 56 -7.05 -6.68 -12.40
C SER A 56 -8.32 -5.88 -12.12
N GLU A 57 -9.51 -6.41 -12.46
CA GLU A 57 -10.78 -5.75 -12.16
C GLU A 57 -11.02 -5.65 -10.65
N LEU A 58 -10.74 -6.73 -9.90
CA LEU A 58 -10.86 -6.75 -8.44
C LEU A 58 -9.90 -5.75 -7.77
N VAL A 59 -8.65 -5.67 -8.24
CA VAL A 59 -7.68 -4.69 -7.73
C VAL A 59 -8.12 -3.25 -8.04
N ALA A 60 -8.69 -2.99 -9.22
CA ALA A 60 -9.23 -1.67 -9.56
C ALA A 60 -10.42 -1.29 -8.66
N GLU A 61 -11.32 -2.24 -8.39
CA GLU A 61 -12.45 -2.04 -7.48
C GLU A 61 -11.96 -1.74 -6.05
N GLU A 62 -10.96 -2.47 -5.57
CA GLU A 62 -10.35 -2.23 -4.25
C GLU A 62 -9.80 -0.80 -4.15
N PHE A 63 -9.01 -0.35 -5.13
CA PHE A 63 -8.47 1.01 -5.12
C PHE A 63 -9.55 2.10 -5.23
N THR A 64 -10.61 1.85 -5.98
CA THR A 64 -11.70 2.82 -6.20
C THR A 64 -12.62 2.92 -4.98
N SER A 65 -12.84 1.81 -4.28
CA SER A 65 -13.70 1.74 -3.09
C SER A 65 -13.00 2.17 -1.79
N THR A 66 -11.66 2.21 -1.77
CA THR A 66 -10.89 2.55 -0.57
C THR A 66 -10.80 4.05 -0.33
N GLY A 67 -11.53 4.52 0.69
CA GLY A 67 -11.53 5.94 1.10
C GLY A 67 -10.43 6.33 2.10
N ALA A 68 -9.76 5.37 2.74
CA ALA A 68 -8.65 5.60 3.66
C ALA A 68 -7.86 4.31 3.90
N TYR A 69 -6.57 4.45 4.20
CA TYR A 69 -5.68 3.33 4.54
C TYR A 69 -5.22 3.43 5.99
N VAL A 70 -5.02 2.28 6.64
CA VAL A 70 -4.37 2.19 7.95
C VAL A 70 -3.22 1.20 7.83
N MET A 71 -2.03 1.59 8.28
CA MET A 71 -0.85 0.72 8.25
C MET A 71 0.01 0.88 9.48
N GLY A 72 0.84 -0.12 9.77
CA GLY A 72 1.86 -0.03 10.81
C GLY A 72 3.08 0.75 10.34
N ARG A 73 3.82 1.33 11.31
CA ARG A 73 5.09 2.03 11.05
C ARG A 73 6.07 1.23 10.20
N THR A 74 6.27 -0.06 10.46
CA THR A 74 7.28 -0.86 9.73
C THR A 74 6.98 -0.93 8.23
N MET A 75 5.71 -1.10 7.85
CA MET A 75 5.31 -1.07 6.43
C MET A 75 5.59 0.30 5.81
N PHE A 76 5.33 1.36 6.57
CA PHE A 76 5.59 2.72 6.15
C PHE A 76 7.09 2.99 5.95
N ASP A 77 7.94 2.61 6.91
CA ASP A 77 9.39 2.83 6.86
C ASP A 77 10.03 2.18 5.62
N PHE A 78 9.57 0.98 5.21
CA PHE A 78 10.06 0.32 3.99
C PHE A 78 9.44 0.85 2.69
N GLY A 79 8.29 1.51 2.78
CA GLY A 79 7.55 1.99 1.62
C GLY A 79 7.85 3.45 1.25
N GLU A 80 8.18 4.29 2.24
CA GLU A 80 8.31 5.74 2.07
C GLU A 80 9.25 6.12 0.92
N GLU A 81 10.47 5.60 0.91
CA GLU A 81 11.43 5.88 -0.16
C GLU A 81 11.02 5.27 -1.51
N PRO A 82 10.65 3.98 -1.62
CA PRO A 82 10.20 3.39 -2.89
C PRO A 82 8.95 4.02 -3.51
N TRP A 83 8.04 4.57 -2.70
CA TRP A 83 6.83 5.24 -3.20
C TRP A 83 7.13 6.65 -3.73
N GLY A 84 8.23 7.28 -3.30
CA GLY A 84 8.64 8.59 -3.79
C GLY A 84 7.60 9.68 -3.57
N GLU A 85 7.55 10.63 -4.50
CA GLU A 85 6.67 11.82 -4.42
C GLU A 85 5.20 11.52 -4.74
N GLU A 86 4.91 10.40 -5.41
CA GLU A 86 3.56 10.04 -5.84
C GLU A 86 3.15 8.65 -5.30
N PRO A 87 2.85 8.53 -4.00
CA PRO A 87 2.49 7.25 -3.41
C PRO A 87 1.15 6.73 -3.95
N PRO A 88 0.98 5.40 -4.07
CA PRO A 88 -0.15 4.79 -4.77
C PRO A 88 -1.47 4.82 -3.98
N PHE A 89 -1.57 5.58 -2.89
CA PHE A 89 -2.75 5.55 -2.02
C PHE A 89 -3.88 6.44 -2.51
N ARG A 90 -3.60 7.61 -3.09
CA ARG A 90 -4.59 8.62 -3.55
C ARG A 90 -5.76 8.84 -2.56
N ALA A 91 -5.49 8.69 -1.26
CA ALA A 91 -6.44 8.79 -0.15
C ALA A 91 -5.65 8.99 1.16
N PRO A 92 -6.29 9.46 2.25
CA PRO A 92 -5.65 9.55 3.56
C PRO A 92 -5.06 8.21 4.03
N VAL A 93 -3.85 8.25 4.58
CA VAL A 93 -3.18 7.10 5.20
C VAL A 93 -2.90 7.41 6.66
N PHE A 94 -3.28 6.50 7.55
CA PHE A 94 -3.02 6.58 8.97
C PHE A 94 -1.95 5.57 9.36
N VAL A 95 -0.79 6.07 9.75
CA VAL A 95 0.33 5.25 10.24
C VAL A 95 0.20 5.12 11.76
N VAL A 96 0.00 3.89 12.21
CA VAL A 96 -0.11 3.54 13.63
C VAL A 96 1.30 3.34 14.20
N THR A 97 1.66 4.17 15.18
CA THR A 97 3.00 4.20 15.76
C THR A 97 2.98 4.78 17.18
N HIS A 98 4.06 4.55 17.94
CA HIS A 98 4.32 5.24 19.21
C HIS A 98 5.33 6.40 19.02
N ARG A 99 5.88 6.57 17.81
CA ARG A 99 6.86 7.62 17.50
C ARG A 99 6.14 8.86 16.97
N GLU A 100 6.38 9.99 17.60
CA GLU A 100 5.87 11.28 17.12
C GLU A 100 6.61 11.69 15.83
N ARG A 101 5.86 12.15 14.84
CA ARG A 101 6.36 12.69 13.57
C ARG A 101 5.29 13.63 12.99
N GLU A 102 5.74 14.74 12.40
CA GLU A 102 4.84 15.66 11.71
C GLU A 102 4.12 14.97 10.54
N PRO A 103 2.81 15.21 10.33
CA PRO A 103 2.10 14.65 9.20
C PRO A 103 2.76 15.04 7.88
N LEU A 104 2.99 14.06 7.00
CA LEU A 104 3.49 14.36 5.66
C LEU A 104 2.29 14.66 4.77
N ARG A 105 2.39 15.75 4.01
CA ARG A 105 1.44 16.06 2.95
C ARG A 105 2.11 15.70 1.64
N VAL A 106 1.54 14.73 0.95
CA VAL A 106 2.00 14.30 -0.35
C VAL A 106 0.85 14.48 -1.33
N THR A 107 1.08 15.17 -2.45
CA THR A 107 0.03 15.46 -3.43
C THR A 107 0.32 14.66 -4.69
N PRO A 108 -0.12 13.39 -4.79
CA PRO A 108 -0.05 12.67 -6.05
C PRO A 108 -1.08 13.25 -7.03
N GLY A 109 -0.63 13.84 -8.13
CA GLY A 109 -1.51 14.38 -9.18
C GLY A 109 -2.52 15.43 -8.68
N ASP A 110 -3.82 15.16 -8.88
CA ASP A 110 -4.96 16.03 -8.52
C ASP A 110 -5.55 15.76 -7.11
N GLY A 111 -4.97 14.80 -6.36
CA GLY A 111 -5.43 14.43 -5.02
C GLY A 111 -4.38 14.69 -3.93
N VAL A 112 -4.83 14.88 -2.68
CA VAL A 112 -3.94 15.03 -1.52
C VAL A 112 -3.96 13.75 -0.68
N THR A 113 -2.82 13.06 -0.61
CA THR A 113 -2.57 12.00 0.37
C THR A 113 -1.98 12.62 1.64
N HIS A 114 -2.75 12.59 2.71
CA HIS A 114 -2.25 12.96 4.03
C HIS A 114 -1.78 11.72 4.76
N LEU A 115 -0.48 11.67 5.10
CA LEU A 115 0.09 10.63 5.95
C LEU A 115 0.05 11.12 7.39
N TYR A 116 -0.92 10.62 8.16
CA TYR A 116 -1.09 10.98 9.56
C TYR A 116 -0.38 9.99 10.46
N TYR A 117 0.50 10.48 11.32
CA TYR A 117 1.06 9.68 12.41
C TYR A 117 0.16 9.80 13.63
N ARG A 118 -0.52 8.72 14.00
CA ARG A 118 -1.29 8.68 15.24
C ARG A 118 -0.47 7.98 16.31
N CYS A 119 0.07 8.78 17.24
CA CYS A 119 0.70 8.27 18.45
C CYS A 119 -0.36 7.61 19.33
N ILE A 120 -0.31 6.29 19.48
CA ILE A 120 -1.12 5.58 20.46
C ILE A 120 -0.27 5.52 21.73
N ARG A 121 -0.75 6.13 22.83
CA ARG A 121 -0.15 6.00 24.16
C ARG A 121 -0.81 4.86 24.91
#